data_AF-A0A6D2B356-F1
#
_entry.id   AF-A0A6D2B356-F1
#
_cell.length_a   1.000
_cell.length_b   1.000
_cell.length_c   1.000
_cell.angle_alpha   90.00
_cell.angle_beta   90.00
_cell.angle_gamma   90.00
#
_symmetry.space_group_name_H-M   'P 1'
#
loop_
_entity.id
_entity.type
_entity.pdbx_description
1 polymer ?
#
loop_
_entity_poly.entity_id
_entity_poly.type
_entity_poly.pdbx_seq_one_letter_code
_entity_poly.pdbx_strand_id
1 'polypeptide(L)'
;GNAGTATGAYANAYRLDPENRDAALGYAEALTRSSDPEDNRRGGELLRRLVSRDHTDIRVLSLYAFSAFEQQRFGEAVAAWEMMLKLLPAGDARRAVIERSIRLAQEK
;
A
#
# COMPACT_ATOMS: atom_id res chain seq x y z
N GLY A 1 9.89 0.39 -19.75
CA GLY A 1 8.69 -0.25 -20.31
C GLY A 1 8.56 -1.62 -19.69
N ASN A 2 7.44 -1.89 -19.01
CA ASN A 2 6.95 -3.20 -18.50
C ASN A 2 5.82 -3.01 -17.46
N ALA A 3 5.62 -1.78 -16.94
CA ALA A 3 4.52 -1.48 -16.01
C ALA A 3 3.14 -1.70 -16.66
N GLY A 4 2.95 -1.27 -17.93
CA GLY A 4 1.66 -1.39 -18.62
C GLY A 4 1.15 -2.82 -18.81
N THR A 5 2.05 -3.80 -18.97
CA THR A 5 1.66 -5.21 -19.17
C THR A 5 1.23 -5.88 -17.86
N ALA A 6 1.90 -5.57 -16.74
CA ALA A 6 1.51 -6.06 -15.42
C ALA A 6 0.19 -5.44 -14.97
N THR A 7 0.03 -4.13 -15.12
CA THR A 7 -1.22 -3.41 -14.82
C THR A 7 -2.39 -3.96 -15.64
N GLY A 8 -2.19 -4.28 -16.93
CA GLY A 8 -3.24 -4.84 -17.79
C GLY A 8 -3.69 -6.25 -17.40
N ALA A 9 -2.75 -7.15 -17.07
CA ALA A 9 -3.08 -8.52 -16.67
C ALA A 9 -3.86 -8.54 -15.34
N TYR A 10 -3.41 -7.76 -14.36
CA TYR A 10 -4.10 -7.62 -13.08
C TYR A 10 -5.43 -6.88 -13.21
N ALA A 11 -5.54 -5.86 -14.07
CA ALA A 11 -6.81 -5.18 -14.35
C ALA A 11 -7.86 -6.15 -14.90
N ASN A 12 -7.47 -7.07 -15.81
CA ASN A 12 -8.40 -8.07 -16.32
C ASN A 12 -8.80 -9.08 -15.23
N ALA A 13 -7.85 -9.55 -14.41
CA ALA A 13 -8.15 -10.44 -13.30
C ALA A 13 -9.10 -9.78 -12.27
N TYR A 14 -8.84 -8.54 -11.89
CA TYR A 14 -9.71 -7.76 -10.99
C TYR A 14 -11.10 -7.50 -11.60
N ARG A 15 -11.20 -7.32 -12.92
CA ARG A 15 -12.49 -7.19 -13.61
C ARG A 15 -13.27 -8.52 -13.63
N LEU A 16 -12.57 -9.64 -13.71
CA LEU A 16 -13.18 -10.98 -13.72
C LEU A 16 -13.67 -11.39 -12.33
N ASP A 17 -12.91 -11.07 -11.28
CA ASP A 17 -13.30 -11.29 -9.89
C ASP A 17 -12.86 -10.10 -9.00
N PRO A 18 -13.75 -9.11 -8.81
CA PRO A 18 -13.47 -7.94 -7.97
C PRO A 18 -13.39 -8.27 -6.46
N GLU A 19 -13.85 -9.45 -6.05
CA GLU A 19 -13.81 -9.89 -4.65
C GLU A 19 -12.52 -10.64 -4.33
N ASN A 20 -11.78 -11.10 -5.35
CA ASN A 20 -10.49 -11.73 -5.18
C ASN A 20 -9.45 -10.74 -4.64
N ARG A 21 -9.20 -10.87 -3.34
CA ARG A 21 -8.27 -10.03 -2.60
C ARG A 21 -6.84 -10.11 -3.14
N ASP A 22 -6.37 -11.28 -3.55
CA ASP A 22 -5.01 -11.45 -4.06
C ASP A 22 -4.85 -10.78 -5.43
N ALA A 23 -5.86 -10.89 -6.29
CA ALA A 23 -5.89 -10.17 -7.57
C ALA A 23 -5.94 -8.64 -7.35
N ALA A 24 -6.76 -8.17 -6.41
CA ALA A 24 -6.82 -6.75 -6.05
C ALA A 24 -5.49 -6.23 -5.49
N LEU A 25 -4.81 -7.01 -4.64
CA LEU A 25 -3.51 -6.64 -4.08
C LEU A 25 -2.43 -6.57 -5.17
N GLY A 26 -2.34 -7.59 -6.03
CA GLY A 26 -1.40 -7.60 -7.16
C GLY A 26 -1.64 -6.45 -8.13
N TYR A 27 -2.92 -6.11 -8.37
CA TYR A 27 -3.28 -4.95 -9.18
C TYR A 27 -2.84 -3.63 -8.54
N ALA A 28 -3.12 -3.46 -7.25
CA ALA A 28 -2.76 -2.25 -6.53
C ALA A 28 -1.24 -2.05 -6.48
N GLU A 29 -0.49 -3.12 -6.24
CA GLU A 29 0.98 -3.09 -6.23
C GLU A 29 1.54 -2.70 -7.60
N ALA A 30 1.02 -3.28 -8.69
CA ALA A 30 1.42 -2.92 -10.05
C ALA A 30 1.13 -1.44 -10.36
N LEU A 31 -0.05 -0.96 -9.97
CA LEU A 31 -0.45 0.43 -10.12
C LEU A 31 0.46 1.39 -9.36
N THR A 32 0.80 1.10 -8.09
CA THR A 32 1.69 1.96 -7.27
C THR A 32 3.14 2.00 -7.71
N ARG A 33 3.57 1.07 -8.58
CA ARG A 33 4.91 1.04 -9.18
C ARG A 33 4.94 1.66 -10.58
N SER A 34 3.79 2.11 -11.08
CA SER A 34 3.70 2.73 -12.39
C SER A 34 4.40 4.08 -12.39
N SER A 35 4.93 4.48 -13.55
CA SER A 35 5.43 5.84 -13.76
C SER A 35 4.30 6.85 -13.98
N ASP A 36 3.06 6.37 -14.18
CA ASP A 36 1.88 7.22 -14.36
C ASP A 36 1.32 7.64 -12.98
N PRO A 37 1.24 8.95 -12.68
CA PRO A 37 0.66 9.45 -11.44
C PRO A 37 -0.80 9.01 -11.21
N GLU A 38 -1.59 8.84 -12.28
CA GLU A 38 -2.98 8.38 -12.16
C GLU A 38 -3.06 6.91 -11.75
N ASP A 39 -2.15 6.08 -12.27
CA ASP A 39 -2.04 4.69 -11.81
C ASP A 39 -1.65 4.65 -10.34
N ASN A 40 -0.67 5.45 -9.91
CA ASN A 40 -0.23 5.52 -8.52
C ASN A 40 -1.38 5.93 -7.58
N ARG A 41 -2.20 6.90 -8.00
CA ARG A 41 -3.40 7.31 -7.26
C ARG A 41 -4.41 6.18 -7.15
N ARG A 42 -4.73 5.51 -8.27
CA ARG A 42 -5.66 4.37 -8.29
C ARG A 42 -5.17 3.21 -7.43
N GLY A 43 -3.87 2.91 -7.48
CA GLY A 43 -3.23 1.88 -6.66
C GLY A 43 -3.35 2.21 -5.17
N GLY A 44 -3.08 3.46 -4.78
CA GLY A 44 -3.25 3.93 -3.40
C GLY A 44 -4.69 3.84 -2.90
N GLU A 45 -5.67 4.16 -3.75
CA GLU A 45 -7.10 4.00 -3.42
C GLU A 45 -7.50 2.54 -3.24
N LEU A 46 -6.99 1.64 -4.09
CA LEU A 46 -7.26 0.21 -3.98
C LEU A 46 -6.64 -0.36 -2.69
N LEU A 47 -5.40 0.02 -2.38
CA LEU A 47 -4.76 -0.34 -1.10
C LEU A 47 -5.56 0.17 0.09
N ARG A 48 -6.08 1.41 0.05
CA ARG A 48 -6.95 1.96 1.11
C ARG A 48 -8.18 1.09 1.33
N ARG A 49 -8.85 0.66 0.25
CA ARG A 49 -10.02 -0.25 0.35
C ARG A 49 -9.64 -1.60 0.94
N LEU A 50 -8.48 -2.14 0.57
CA LEU A 50 -7.97 -3.41 1.11
C LEU A 50 -7.68 -3.29 2.62
N VAL A 51 -7.03 -2.20 3.06
CA VAL A 51 -6.83 -1.92 4.49
C VAL A 51 -8.17 -1.80 5.23
N SER A 52 -9.15 -1.09 4.67
CA SER A 52 -10.48 -0.96 5.27
C SER A 52 -11.23 -2.28 5.42
N ARG A 53 -10.97 -3.26 4.55
CA ARG A 53 -11.56 -4.60 4.64
C ARG A 53 -10.84 -5.46 5.67
N ASP A 54 -9.52 -5.35 5.74
CA ASP A 54 -8.70 -6.09 6.70
C ASP A 54 -7.56 -5.21 7.23
N HIS A 55 -7.79 -4.69 8.44
CA HIS A 55 -6.86 -3.81 9.14
C HIS A 55 -5.68 -4.56 9.77
N THR A 56 -5.56 -5.88 9.59
CA THR A 56 -4.53 -6.72 10.22
C THR A 56 -3.45 -7.20 9.26
N ASP A 57 -3.65 -7.02 7.94
CA ASP A 57 -2.69 -7.44 6.94
C ASP A 57 -1.53 -6.45 6.83
N ILE A 58 -0.44 -6.79 7.51
CA ILE A 58 0.81 -6.04 7.53
C ILE A 58 1.34 -5.76 6.11
N ARG A 59 1.13 -6.65 5.13
CA ARG A 59 1.62 -6.43 3.76
C ARG A 59 0.85 -5.29 3.09
N VAL A 60 -0.48 -5.32 3.20
CA VAL A 60 -1.35 -4.28 2.63
C VAL A 60 -1.08 -2.95 3.34
N LEU A 61 -0.96 -2.95 4.67
CA LEU A 61 -0.61 -1.75 5.43
C LEU A 61 0.75 -1.18 5.02
N SER A 62 1.76 -2.02 4.79
CA SER A 62 3.08 -1.59 4.33
C SER A 62 2.99 -0.89 2.98
N LEU A 63 2.38 -1.56 1.99
CA LEU A 63 2.21 -1.01 0.64
C LEU A 63 1.41 0.29 0.65
N TYR A 64 0.33 0.34 1.46
CA TYR A 64 -0.49 1.53 1.60
C TYR A 64 0.31 2.70 2.17
N ALA A 65 1.07 2.46 3.25
CA ALA A 65 1.87 3.50 3.88
C ALA A 65 2.95 4.07 2.95
N PHE A 66 3.65 3.20 2.21
CA PHE A 66 4.62 3.63 1.20
C PHE A 66 3.96 4.42 0.07
N SER A 67 2.86 3.91 -0.48
CA SER A 67 2.11 4.60 -1.54
C SER A 67 1.59 5.97 -1.09
N ALA A 68 1.13 6.09 0.16
CA ALA A 68 0.69 7.35 0.73
C ALA A 68 1.87 8.32 0.93
N PHE A 69 3.02 7.84 1.39
CA PHE A 69 4.22 8.65 1.58
C PHE A 69 4.75 9.23 0.26
N GLU A 70 4.87 8.40 -0.78
CA GLU A 70 5.30 8.82 -2.12
C GLU A 70 4.34 9.86 -2.74
N GLN A 71 3.05 9.75 -2.41
CA GLN A 71 2.01 10.69 -2.84
C GLN A 71 1.86 11.89 -1.90
N GLN A 72 2.81 12.13 -1.00
CA GLN A 72 2.82 13.23 -0.02
C GLN A 72 1.62 13.24 0.95
N ARG A 73 0.92 12.11 1.08
CA ARG A 73 -0.18 11.90 2.04
C ARG A 73 0.38 11.43 3.37
N PHE A 74 1.27 12.23 3.96
CA PHE A 74 2.07 11.84 5.13
C PHE A 74 1.23 11.44 6.34
N GLY A 75 0.10 12.10 6.60
CA GLY A 75 -0.80 11.73 7.69
C GLY A 75 -1.36 10.32 7.54
N GLU A 76 -1.68 9.90 6.31
CA GLU A 76 -2.19 8.55 6.05
C GLU A 76 -1.08 7.49 6.11
N ALA A 77 0.14 7.84 5.68
CA ALA A 77 1.30 6.99 5.83
C ALA A 77 1.62 6.71 7.30
N VAL A 78 1.64 7.75 8.14
CA VAL A 78 1.88 7.65 9.58
C VAL A 78 0.82 6.78 10.25
N ALA A 79 -0.47 7.01 9.98
CA ALA A 79 -1.55 6.22 10.58
C ALA A 79 -1.44 4.72 10.24
N ALA A 80 -1.06 4.39 9.00
CA ALA A 80 -0.87 3.01 8.57
C ALA A 80 0.34 2.35 9.26
N TRP A 81 1.46 3.07 9.36
CA TRP A 81 2.64 2.61 10.09
C TRP A 81 2.40 2.43 11.59
N GLU A 82 1.67 3.34 12.23
CA GLU A 82 1.27 3.18 13.64
C GLU A 82 0.39 1.94 13.85
N MET A 83 -0.51 1.65 12.92
CA MET A 83 -1.31 0.43 12.95
C MET A 83 -0.44 -0.81 12.84
N MET A 84 0.58 -0.81 11.95
CA MET A 84 1.56 -1.90 11.87
C MET A 84 2.31 -2.06 13.19
N LEU A 85 2.75 -0.98 13.84
CA LEU A 85 3.41 -1.07 15.14
C LEU A 85 2.52 -1.70 16.22
N LYS A 86 1.20 -1.48 16.19
CA LYS A 86 0.27 -2.13 17.14
C LYS A 86 0.15 -3.63 16.93
N LEU A 87 0.29 -4.08 15.68
CA LEU A 87 0.13 -5.48 15.27
C LEU A 87 1.43 -6.29 15.38
N LEU A 88 2.59 -5.65 15.24
CA LEU A 88 3.88 -6.33 15.26
C LEU A 88 4.30 -6.73 16.69
N PRO A 89 4.99 -7.88 16.87
CA PRO A 89 5.58 -8.28 18.16
C PRO A 89 6.67 -7.34 18.66
N ALA A 90 6.90 -7.24 19.97
CA ALA A 90 7.87 -6.32 20.61
C ALA A 90 9.29 -6.40 20.02
N GLY A 91 9.76 -7.63 19.74
CA GLY A 91 11.09 -7.88 19.19
C GLY A 91 11.19 -7.86 17.67
N ASP A 92 10.15 -7.44 16.93
CA ASP A 92 10.20 -7.47 15.46
C ASP A 92 11.09 -6.33 14.91
N ALA A 93 12.12 -6.71 14.14
CA ALA A 93 13.08 -5.78 13.55
C ALA A 93 12.44 -4.72 12.63
N ARG A 94 11.26 -5.01 12.06
CA ARG A 94 10.52 -4.07 11.21
C ARG A 94 10.03 -2.85 12.00
N ARG A 95 9.80 -2.97 13.31
CA ARG A 95 9.33 -1.84 14.14
C ARG A 95 10.29 -0.64 14.07
N ALA A 96 11.59 -0.88 14.19
CA ALA A 96 12.59 0.19 14.14
C ALA A 96 12.59 0.94 12.79
N VAL A 97 12.36 0.21 11.68
CA VAL A 97 12.23 0.81 10.35
C VAL A 97 10.97 1.64 10.25
N ILE A 98 9.83 1.11 10.71
CA ILE A 98 8.53 1.79 10.69
C ILE A 98 8.55 3.06 11.54
N GLU A 99 9.12 3.02 12.74
CA GLU A 99 9.28 4.18 13.61
C GLU A 99 10.14 5.28 12.96
N ARG A 100 11.20 4.90 12.25
CA ARG A 100 12.01 5.85 11.48
C ARG A 100 11.22 6.46 10.32
N SER A 101 10.44 5.66 9.61
CA SER A 101 9.57 6.13 8.52
C SER A 101 8.50 7.10 9.02
N ILE A 102 7.90 6.83 10.18
CA ILE A 102 6.95 7.76 10.84
C ILE A 102 7.62 9.10 11.11
N ARG A 103 8.79 9.10 11.75
CA ARG A 103 9.53 10.35 12.04
C ARG A 103 9.83 11.12 10.77
N LEU A 104 10.32 10.44 9.72
CA LEU A 104 10.62 11.09 8.44
C LEU A 104 9.38 11.73 7.82
N ALA A 105 8.21 11.08 7.89
CA ALA A 105 6.97 11.65 7.36
C ALA A 105 6.40 12.79 8.19
N GLN A 106 6.64 12.81 9.51
CA GLN A 106 6.25 13.91 10.39
C GLN A 106 7.12 15.15 10.21
N GLU A 107 8.35 14.99 9.69
CA GLU A 107 9.28 16.07 9.37
C GLU A 107 9.02 16.73 8.00
N LYS A 108 8.11 16.18 7.18
CA LYS A 108 7.75 16.69 5.85
C LYS A 108 6.53 17.60 5.89
#